data_AF-A0A0M3JWN0-F1
#
_entry.id   AF-A0A0M3JWN0-F1
#
_cell.length_a   1.000
_cell.length_b   1.000
_cell.length_c   1.000
_cell.angle_alpha   90.00
_cell.angle_beta   90.00
_cell.angle_gamma   90.00
#
_symmetry.space_group_name_H-M   'P 1'
#
loop_
_entity.id
_entity.type
_entity.pdbx_description
1 polymer ?
#
loop_
_entity_poly.entity_id
_entity_poly.type
_entity_poly.pdbx_seq_one_letter_code
_entity_poly.pdbx_strand_id
1 'polypeptide(L)'
;MTAFSSLSTAVLLFVGAVVGQECPRGMQSLANGHYCINDRGCEMQGTGFKCFSGTCCIKSHTEGPYPICRGADEEAEMKNGLAKNCLEESCSDGYQCEYSHTYNNGQFVCCGRPPLVPVIPPSQYGVVKINPHTGGPLPCIAGNSCRKFPDTPNCVYSNRFEFKVCCSTSYC
;
A
#
# COMPACT_ATOMS: atom_id res chain seq x y z
N MET A 1 -4.28 -64.69 -30.81
CA MET A 1 -4.70 -63.52 -31.60
C MET A 1 -5.53 -62.63 -30.70
N THR A 2 -5.06 -61.37 -30.49
CA THR A 2 -5.80 -60.12 -30.15
C THR A 2 -6.84 -60.14 -29.00
N ALA A 3 -6.93 -59.22 -28.04
CA ALA A 3 -6.34 -57.91 -27.80
C ALA A 3 -6.58 -57.56 -26.31
N PHE A 4 -5.62 -56.95 -25.62
CA PHE A 4 -5.86 -56.26 -24.35
C PHE A 4 -5.64 -54.78 -24.57
N SER A 5 -6.75 -54.06 -24.68
CA SER A 5 -6.86 -52.61 -24.78
C SER A 5 -6.36 -51.94 -23.51
N SER A 6 -5.25 -51.22 -23.63
CA SER A 6 -4.70 -50.33 -22.60
C SER A 6 -5.55 -49.05 -22.51
N LEU A 7 -6.40 -48.94 -21.49
CA LEU A 7 -6.98 -47.66 -21.09
C LEU A 7 -5.93 -46.85 -20.34
N SER A 8 -5.36 -45.84 -21.00
CA SER A 8 -4.65 -44.74 -20.35
C SER A 8 -5.65 -43.89 -19.57
N THR A 9 -5.77 -44.11 -18.26
CA THR A 9 -6.38 -43.16 -17.34
C THR A 9 -5.45 -41.96 -17.18
N ALA A 10 -5.64 -40.93 -18.01
CA ALA A 10 -5.11 -39.62 -17.75
C ALA A 10 -5.80 -39.07 -16.49
N VAL A 11 -5.09 -39.15 -15.35
CA VAL A 11 -5.49 -38.45 -14.14
C VAL A 11 -5.33 -36.97 -14.42
N LEU A 12 -6.43 -36.33 -14.83
CA LEU A 12 -6.58 -34.89 -14.84
C LEU A 12 -6.54 -34.42 -13.38
N LEU A 13 -5.33 -34.09 -12.91
CA LEU A 13 -5.16 -33.19 -11.79
C LEU A 13 -5.71 -31.82 -12.25
N PHE A 14 -7.00 -31.62 -12.02
CA PHE A 14 -7.57 -30.29 -11.90
C PHE A 14 -6.86 -29.62 -10.72
N VAL A 15 -5.72 -28.98 -11.00
CA VAL A 15 -5.25 -27.88 -10.17
C VAL A 15 -6.28 -26.79 -10.39
N GLY A 16 -7.37 -26.86 -9.63
CA GLY A 16 -8.26 -25.74 -9.45
C GLY A 16 -7.40 -24.62 -8.90
N ALA A 17 -7.04 -23.67 -9.77
CA ALA A 17 -6.60 -22.37 -9.34
C ALA A 17 -7.79 -21.77 -8.61
N VAL A 18 -7.91 -22.06 -7.31
CA VAL A 18 -8.64 -21.21 -6.39
C VAL A 18 -7.98 -19.86 -6.56
N VAL A 19 -8.70 -18.94 -7.21
CA VAL A 19 -8.39 -17.52 -7.20
C VAL A 19 -8.60 -17.08 -5.75
N GLY A 20 -7.69 -17.46 -4.88
CA GLY A 20 -7.59 -16.90 -3.55
C GLY A 20 -7.27 -15.44 -3.77
N GLN A 21 -8.16 -14.56 -3.31
CA GLN A 21 -7.86 -13.14 -3.20
C GLN A 21 -6.64 -13.02 -2.29
N GLU A 22 -5.49 -12.87 -2.92
CA GLU A 22 -4.20 -12.94 -2.26
C GLU A 22 -3.97 -11.66 -1.46
N CYS A 23 -3.42 -11.83 -0.27
CA CYS A 23 -3.09 -10.72 0.59
C CYS A 23 -2.11 -9.77 -0.13
N PRO A 24 -2.16 -8.46 0.14
CA PRO A 24 -1.21 -7.51 -0.41
C PRO A 24 0.24 -7.95 -0.17
N ARG A 25 1.17 -7.56 -1.05
CA ARG A 25 2.59 -7.90 -0.91
C ARG A 25 3.10 -7.53 0.49
N GLY A 26 3.73 -8.50 1.17
CA GLY A 26 4.21 -8.35 2.55
C GLY A 26 3.23 -8.77 3.64
N MET A 27 2.03 -9.24 3.26
CA MET A 27 1.05 -9.79 4.18
C MET A 27 0.88 -11.30 3.95
N GLN A 28 0.72 -12.03 5.05
CA GLN A 28 0.44 -13.45 5.08
C GLN A 28 -1.06 -13.66 5.30
N SER A 29 -1.67 -14.52 4.49
CA SER A 29 -3.06 -14.93 4.72
C SER A 29 -3.15 -15.86 5.93
N LEU A 30 -4.26 -15.77 6.66
CA LEU A 30 -4.59 -16.79 7.65
C LEU A 30 -4.80 -18.11 6.89
N ALA A 31 -4.17 -19.19 7.37
CA ALA A 31 -4.13 -20.49 6.69
C ALA A 31 -5.51 -20.87 6.11
N ASN A 32 -5.53 -21.19 4.80
CA ASN A 32 -6.72 -21.44 3.95
C ASN A 32 -7.49 -20.21 3.43
N GLY A 33 -6.99 -18.98 3.58
CA GLY A 33 -7.61 -17.79 2.99
C GLY A 33 -8.97 -17.48 3.62
N HIS A 34 -9.01 -17.44 4.95
CA HIS A 34 -10.24 -17.20 5.71
C HIS A 34 -10.96 -15.95 5.22
N TYR A 35 -12.22 -16.13 4.80
CA TYR A 35 -13.07 -15.06 4.30
C TYR A 35 -13.51 -14.13 5.43
N CYS A 36 -13.55 -12.84 5.15
CA CYS A 36 -13.99 -11.81 6.08
C CYS A 36 -14.87 -10.77 5.41
N ILE A 37 -15.80 -10.22 6.18
CA ILE A 37 -16.63 -9.07 5.78
C ILE A 37 -16.08 -7.79 6.43
N ASN A 38 -15.48 -7.92 7.62
CA ASN A 38 -14.90 -6.84 8.40
C ASN A 38 -13.73 -7.36 9.25
N ASP A 39 -12.94 -6.44 9.79
CA ASP A 39 -11.75 -6.75 10.61
C ASP A 39 -12.07 -7.59 11.85
N ARG A 40 -13.23 -7.34 12.47
CA ARG A 40 -13.69 -8.08 13.65
C ARG A 40 -13.84 -9.58 13.38
N GLY A 41 -14.20 -9.97 12.16
CA GLY A 41 -14.26 -11.37 11.75
C GLY A 41 -12.89 -12.06 11.76
N CYS A 42 -11.83 -11.32 11.44
CA CYS A 42 -10.45 -11.81 11.46
C CYS A 42 -9.85 -11.81 12.86
N GLU A 43 -10.17 -10.81 13.69
CA GLU A 43 -9.73 -10.75 15.09
C GLU A 43 -10.19 -11.94 15.92
N MET A 44 -11.36 -12.52 15.60
CA MET A 44 -11.83 -13.74 16.26
C MET A 44 -11.05 -15.00 15.87
N GLN A 45 -10.34 -14.98 14.74
CA GLN A 45 -9.57 -16.13 14.24
C GLN A 45 -8.09 -16.04 14.61
N GLY A 46 -7.57 -14.82 14.82
CA GLY A 46 -6.21 -14.59 15.28
C GLY A 46 -5.94 -13.11 15.56
N THR A 47 -5.13 -12.83 16.56
CA THR A 47 -4.70 -11.47 16.88
C THR A 47 -3.81 -10.90 15.78
N GLY A 48 -4.09 -9.66 15.35
CA GLY A 48 -3.31 -8.96 14.33
C GLY A 48 -3.75 -9.18 12.87
N PHE A 49 -4.74 -10.05 12.62
CA PHE A 49 -5.32 -10.22 11.29
C PHE A 49 -6.37 -9.14 11.01
N LYS A 50 -6.25 -8.49 9.85
CA LYS A 50 -7.23 -7.52 9.33
C LYS A 50 -7.84 -8.02 8.03
N CYS A 51 -9.00 -7.49 7.67
CA CYS A 51 -9.74 -7.91 6.49
C CYS A 51 -9.32 -7.11 5.25
N PHE A 52 -8.67 -7.76 4.30
CA PHE A 52 -8.25 -7.15 3.05
C PHE A 52 -8.94 -7.82 1.87
N SER A 53 -9.77 -7.05 1.15
CA SER A 53 -10.50 -7.51 -0.03
C SER A 53 -11.22 -8.85 0.17
N GLY A 54 -11.79 -9.05 1.36
CA GLY A 54 -12.53 -10.28 1.69
C GLY A 54 -11.69 -11.41 2.30
N THR A 55 -10.38 -11.21 2.53
CA THR A 55 -9.49 -12.23 3.11
C THR A 55 -8.79 -11.70 4.37
N CYS A 56 -8.72 -12.54 5.41
CA CYS A 56 -7.95 -12.23 6.62
C CYS A 56 -6.45 -12.28 6.33
N CYS A 57 -5.81 -11.14 6.41
CA CYS A 57 -4.38 -10.96 6.20
C CYS A 57 -3.74 -10.37 7.44
N ILE A 58 -2.58 -10.88 7.81
CA ILE A 58 -1.69 -10.29 8.80
C ILE A 58 -0.45 -9.79 8.08
N LYS A 59 0.19 -8.72 8.56
CA LYS A 59 1.54 -8.39 8.08
C LYS A 59 2.45 -9.58 8.40
N SER A 60 3.14 -10.11 7.39
CA SER A 60 3.98 -11.30 7.55
C SER A 60 5.05 -11.03 8.60
N HIS A 61 4.88 -11.61 9.79
CA HIS A 61 5.78 -11.52 10.94
C HIS A 61 7.02 -12.38 10.72
N THR A 62 7.83 -12.10 9.70
CA THR A 62 9.07 -12.85 9.52
C THR A 62 10.23 -12.35 10.38
N GLU A 63 10.19 -11.17 11.00
CA GLU A 63 11.27 -10.72 11.90
C GLU A 63 10.76 -9.87 13.08
N GLY A 64 10.44 -10.51 14.21
CA GLY A 64 10.37 -9.85 15.53
C GLY A 64 8.99 -9.40 16.05
N PRO A 65 8.93 -8.97 17.34
CA PRO A 65 7.72 -8.39 17.94
C PRO A 65 7.29 -7.15 17.14
N TYR A 66 6.00 -6.93 16.92
CA TYR A 66 5.52 -5.73 16.23
C TYR A 66 5.08 -4.69 17.27
N PRO A 67 5.50 -3.43 17.16
CA PRO A 67 5.03 -2.37 18.06
C PRO A 67 3.53 -2.14 17.89
N ILE A 68 2.84 -2.03 19.02
CA ILE A 68 1.43 -1.65 19.05
C ILE A 68 1.37 -0.14 19.29
N CYS A 69 0.69 0.57 18.39
CA CYS A 69 0.40 1.99 18.54
C CYS A 69 -0.86 2.22 19.38
N ARG A 70 -1.00 3.42 19.94
CA ARG A 70 -2.13 3.75 20.80
C ARG A 70 -3.45 3.84 20.03
N GLY A 71 -3.43 4.38 18.80
CA GLY A 71 -4.59 4.42 17.93
C GLY A 71 -4.87 3.07 17.25
N ALA A 72 -6.13 2.65 17.21
CA ALA A 72 -6.55 1.39 16.57
C ALA A 72 -6.30 1.37 15.05
N ASP A 73 -6.30 2.54 14.41
CA ASP A 73 -6.03 2.72 12.98
C ASP A 73 -4.60 3.22 12.71
N GLU A 74 -3.75 3.25 13.74
CA GLU A 74 -2.37 3.70 13.61
C GLU A 74 -1.44 2.51 13.44
N GLU A 75 -0.38 2.73 12.69
CA GLU A 75 0.65 1.74 12.43
C GLU A 75 2.01 2.34 12.77
N ALA A 76 2.95 1.49 13.16
CA ALA A 76 4.31 1.95 13.39
C ALA A 76 5.02 2.19 12.07
N GLU A 77 5.74 3.31 12.00
CA GLU A 77 6.64 3.62 10.90
C GLU A 77 7.79 2.61 10.90
N MET A 78 7.95 1.89 9.80
CA MET A 78 8.97 0.86 9.66
C MET A 78 10.10 1.35 8.75
N LYS A 79 11.35 1.10 9.16
CA LYS A 79 12.55 1.35 8.38
C LYS A 79 13.39 0.08 8.39
N ASN A 80 13.67 -0.47 7.20
CA ASN A 80 14.45 -1.71 7.04
C ASN A 80 13.89 -2.89 7.87
N GLY A 81 12.57 -3.01 7.97
CA GLY A 81 11.91 -4.09 8.73
C GLY A 81 11.85 -3.88 10.25
N LEU A 82 12.45 -2.81 10.77
CA LEU A 82 12.39 -2.44 12.18
C LEU A 82 11.50 -1.22 12.40
N ALA A 83 10.88 -1.12 13.57
CA ALA A 83 10.15 0.08 13.93
C ALA A 83 11.13 1.22 14.14
N LYS A 84 10.81 2.38 13.58
CA LYS A 84 11.67 3.56 13.67
C LYS A 84 11.69 4.09 15.09
N ASN A 85 12.88 4.17 15.69
CA ASN A 85 13.08 4.71 17.02
C ASN A 85 13.03 6.24 16.98
N CYS A 86 11.97 6.85 17.51
CA CYS A 86 11.79 8.30 17.46
C CYS A 86 12.74 9.11 18.35
N LEU A 87 13.53 8.44 19.20
CA LEU A 87 14.64 9.07 19.93
C LEU A 87 15.92 9.16 19.10
N GLU A 88 16.07 8.30 18.10
CA GLU A 88 17.27 8.25 17.23
C GLU A 88 17.02 8.97 15.90
N GLU A 89 15.80 8.91 15.38
CA GLU A 89 15.43 9.49 14.09
C GLU A 89 14.05 10.13 14.13
N SER A 90 13.91 11.32 13.53
CA SER A 90 12.62 12.02 13.49
C SER A 90 11.56 11.25 12.70
N CYS A 91 10.33 11.20 13.22
CA CYS A 91 9.20 10.57 12.54
C CYS A 91 8.83 11.28 11.24
N SER A 92 8.32 10.52 10.27
CA SER A 92 7.74 11.07 9.06
C SER A 92 6.45 11.85 9.33
N ASP A 93 6.05 12.69 8.38
CA ASP A 93 4.79 13.42 8.46
C ASP A 93 3.60 12.47 8.62
N GLY A 94 2.73 12.76 9.58
CA GLY A 94 1.60 11.91 9.95
C GLY A 94 1.89 10.89 11.05
N TYR A 95 3.12 10.82 11.55
CA TYR A 95 3.53 10.00 12.68
C TYR A 95 3.92 10.84 13.90
N GLN A 96 3.62 10.31 15.08
CA GLN A 96 3.97 10.88 16.38
C GLN A 96 4.82 9.88 17.17
N CYS A 97 5.64 10.40 18.07
CA CYS A 97 6.51 9.56 18.90
C CYS A 97 5.72 8.98 20.08
N GLU A 98 5.61 7.66 20.14
CA GLU A 98 4.87 6.95 21.18
C GLU A 98 5.74 5.88 21.85
N TYR A 99 5.51 5.63 23.14
CA TYR A 99 6.21 4.57 23.85
C TYR A 99 5.46 3.24 23.71
N SER A 100 6.10 2.23 23.14
CA SER A 100 5.58 0.88 23.02
C SER A 100 6.25 -0.04 24.03
N HIS A 101 5.48 -0.47 25.04
CA HIS A 101 5.94 -1.40 26.07
C HIS A 101 6.10 -2.85 25.55
N THR A 102 5.52 -3.15 24.39
CA THR A 102 5.53 -4.49 23.78
C THR A 102 6.67 -4.70 22.79
N TYR A 103 7.40 -3.64 22.41
CA TYR A 103 8.48 -3.71 21.42
C TYR A 103 9.85 -3.53 22.09
N ASN A 104 10.78 -4.47 21.85
CA ASN A 104 12.16 -4.42 22.33
C ASN A 104 12.33 -4.07 23.83
N ASN A 105 11.53 -4.67 24.72
CA ASN A 105 11.52 -4.38 26.17
C ASN A 105 11.19 -2.92 26.52
N GLY A 106 10.46 -2.22 25.64
CA GLY A 106 10.07 -0.84 25.83
C GLY A 106 10.89 0.11 24.97
N GLN A 107 10.29 0.61 23.90
CA GLN A 107 10.96 1.54 22.98
C GLN A 107 10.01 2.64 22.51
N PHE A 108 10.57 3.81 22.27
CA PHE A 108 9.87 4.92 21.62
C PHE A 108 9.86 4.69 20.11
N VAL A 109 8.66 4.53 19.55
CA VAL A 109 8.44 4.24 18.14
C VAL A 109 7.60 5.34 17.49
N CYS A 110 7.83 5.58 16.20
CA CYS A 110 6.95 6.46 15.42
C CYS A 110 5.64 5.73 15.12
N CYS A 111 4.53 6.23 15.65
CA CYS A 111 3.18 5.70 15.48
C CYS A 111 2.28 6.74 14.83
N GLY A 112 1.49 6.32 13.86
CA GLY A 112 0.59 7.25 13.18
C GLY A 112 -0.12 6.60 12.02
N ARG A 113 -0.81 7.42 11.24
CA ARG A 113 -1.49 6.92 10.05
C ARG A 113 -0.53 7.09 8.88
N PRO A 114 -0.14 6.01 8.19
CA PRO A 114 0.54 6.18 6.92
C PRO A 114 -0.33 7.08 6.04
N PRO A 115 0.25 8.09 5.37
CA PRO A 115 -0.52 8.87 4.42
C PRO A 115 -1.18 7.89 3.45
N LEU A 116 -2.50 8.02 3.28
CA LEU A 116 -3.33 7.17 2.41
C LEU A 116 -2.96 7.25 0.92
N VAL A 117 -1.94 8.04 0.61
CA VAL A 117 -1.33 8.20 -0.69
C VAL A 117 0.11 7.75 -0.54
N PRO A 118 0.66 6.91 -1.45
CA PRO A 118 2.09 6.63 -1.44
C PRO A 118 2.84 7.96 -1.32
N VAL A 119 3.75 8.06 -0.34
CA VAL A 119 4.68 9.19 -0.24
C VAL A 119 5.58 9.09 -1.46
N ILE A 120 5.09 9.65 -2.56
CA ILE A 120 5.89 9.96 -3.73
C ILE A 120 6.95 10.93 -3.19
N PRO A 121 8.24 10.55 -3.15
CA PRO A 121 9.26 11.48 -2.68
C PRO A 121 9.15 12.78 -3.48
N PRO A 122 9.44 13.96 -2.89
CA PRO A 122 9.28 15.25 -3.58
C PRO A 122 10.00 15.33 -4.93
N SER A 123 10.98 14.44 -5.17
CA SER A 123 11.69 14.25 -6.43
C SER A 123 10.89 13.61 -7.58
N GLN A 124 9.69 13.08 -7.32
CA GLN A 124 8.83 12.45 -8.34
C GLN A 124 7.60 13.30 -8.71
N TYR A 125 7.32 14.38 -7.97
CA TYR A 125 6.32 15.37 -8.40
C TYR A 125 6.88 16.18 -9.56
N GLY A 126 6.08 16.29 -10.62
CA GLY A 126 6.41 17.07 -11.78
C GLY A 126 6.32 18.58 -11.50
N VAL A 127 7.00 19.35 -12.33
CA VAL A 127 6.89 20.80 -12.32
C VAL A 127 5.60 21.19 -13.06
N VAL A 128 4.83 22.09 -12.45
CA VAL A 128 3.59 22.61 -13.04
C VAL A 128 3.89 23.82 -13.94
N LYS A 129 3.28 23.86 -15.13
CA LYS A 129 3.38 25.01 -16.02
C LYS A 129 2.60 26.19 -15.45
N ILE A 130 3.28 27.31 -15.24
CA ILE A 130 2.65 28.57 -14.82
C ILE A 130 2.30 29.41 -16.04
N ASN A 131 1.10 30.00 -16.04
CA ASN A 131 0.66 30.97 -17.04
C ASN A 131 1.38 32.32 -16.77
N PRO A 132 2.14 32.85 -17.74
CA PRO A 132 2.93 34.07 -17.54
C PRO A 132 2.06 35.32 -17.32
N HIS A 133 0.80 35.32 -17.74
CA HIS A 133 -0.10 36.46 -17.57
C HIS A 133 -0.81 36.49 -16.22
N THR A 134 -1.13 35.32 -15.66
CA THR A 134 -1.90 35.23 -14.40
C THR A 134 -1.05 34.82 -13.21
N GLY A 135 0.15 34.28 -13.43
CA GLY A 135 0.99 33.69 -12.38
C GLY A 135 0.43 32.40 -11.78
N GLY A 136 -0.72 31.93 -12.25
CA GLY A 136 -1.38 30.70 -11.79
C GLY A 136 -1.01 29.47 -12.62
N PRO A 137 -1.30 28.26 -12.13
CA PRO A 137 -1.06 27.03 -12.88
C PRO A 137 -1.95 26.97 -14.12
N LEU A 138 -1.38 26.49 -15.22
CA LEU A 138 -2.06 26.45 -16.51
C LEU A 138 -3.06 25.28 -16.53
N PRO A 139 -4.38 25.54 -16.60
CA PRO A 139 -5.39 24.49 -16.64
C PRO A 139 -5.35 23.74 -17.98
N CYS A 140 -5.71 22.47 -17.94
CA CYS A 140 -5.86 21.65 -19.14
C CYS A 140 -7.18 20.87 -19.09
N ILE A 141 -7.80 20.70 -20.26
CA ILE A 141 -9.12 20.08 -20.38
C ILE A 141 -9.00 18.71 -21.08
N ALA A 142 -8.17 18.64 -22.12
CA ALA A 142 -7.93 17.43 -22.89
C ALA A 142 -6.51 16.89 -22.66
N GLY A 143 -6.34 15.57 -22.82
CA GLY A 143 -5.04 14.91 -22.65
C GLY A 143 -3.93 15.45 -23.56
N ASN A 144 -4.28 16.10 -24.67
CA ASN A 144 -3.35 16.72 -25.61
C ASN A 144 -3.16 18.23 -25.43
N SER A 145 -3.89 18.90 -24.53
CA SER A 145 -3.82 20.36 -24.33
C SER A 145 -2.42 20.85 -23.97
N CYS A 146 -1.63 19.97 -23.33
CA CYS A 146 -0.30 20.26 -22.83
C CYS A 146 0.83 19.91 -23.82
N ARG A 147 0.55 19.23 -24.94
CA ARG A 147 1.57 18.80 -25.92
C ARG A 147 2.37 19.94 -26.57
N LYS A 148 1.81 21.15 -26.55
CA LYS A 148 2.51 22.37 -27.01
C LYS A 148 3.62 22.82 -26.06
N PHE A 149 3.72 22.22 -24.87
CA PHE A 149 4.74 22.49 -23.87
C PHE A 149 5.61 21.25 -23.67
N PRO A 150 6.80 21.18 -24.30
CA PRO A 150 7.64 19.99 -24.25
C PRO A 150 8.08 19.63 -22.82
N ASP A 151 8.26 20.63 -21.95
CA ASP A 151 8.68 20.41 -20.55
C ASP A 151 7.55 19.96 -19.62
N THR A 152 6.28 20.17 -20.03
CA THR A 152 5.09 19.88 -19.21
C THR A 152 3.98 19.24 -20.06
N PRO A 153 4.24 18.09 -20.71
CA PRO A 153 3.37 17.56 -21.76
C PRO A 153 2.12 16.84 -21.21
N ASN A 154 2.07 16.57 -19.91
CA ASN A 154 1.04 15.73 -19.30
C ASN A 154 -0.09 16.58 -18.73
N CYS A 155 -1.35 16.26 -19.07
CA CYS A 155 -2.52 16.86 -18.44
C CYS A 155 -3.00 15.95 -17.31
N VAL A 156 -2.67 16.30 -16.06
CA VAL A 156 -2.96 15.46 -14.88
C VAL A 156 -3.65 16.27 -13.80
N TYR A 157 -4.43 15.57 -12.97
CA TYR A 157 -5.11 16.20 -11.83
C TYR A 157 -4.09 16.52 -10.73
N SER A 158 -4.08 17.75 -10.25
CA SER A 158 -3.26 18.15 -9.10
C SER A 158 -4.10 18.28 -7.85
N ASN A 159 -3.76 17.52 -6.82
CA ASN A 159 -4.44 17.60 -5.52
C ASN A 159 -4.22 18.96 -4.83
N ARG A 160 -3.12 19.66 -5.13
CA ARG A 160 -2.82 20.97 -4.54
C ARG A 160 -3.72 22.08 -5.09
N PHE A 161 -4.07 21.98 -6.38
CA PHE A 161 -4.84 23.01 -7.08
C PHE A 161 -6.31 22.61 -7.29
N GLU A 162 -6.66 21.34 -7.02
CA GLU A 162 -7.99 20.77 -7.18
C GLU A 162 -8.53 20.77 -8.64
N PHE A 163 -7.65 20.92 -9.63
CA PHE A 163 -7.98 20.81 -11.05
C PHE A 163 -6.83 20.23 -11.89
N LYS A 164 -7.12 19.93 -13.16
CA LYS A 164 -6.14 19.39 -14.11
C LYS A 164 -5.19 20.47 -14.63
N VAL A 165 -3.89 20.21 -14.53
CA VAL A 165 -2.81 21.12 -14.91
C VAL A 165 -1.82 20.47 -15.87
N CYS A 166 -1.08 21.28 -16.61
CA CYS A 166 0.06 20.80 -17.40
C CYS A 166 1.28 20.54 -16.50
N CYS A 167 1.76 19.29 -16.51
CA CYS A 167 2.76 18.74 -15.60
C CYS A 167 3.91 18.06 -16.36
N SER A 168 5.12 18.12 -15.81
CA SER A 168 6.29 17.44 -16.40
C SER A 168 6.26 15.92 -16.26
N THR A 169 5.53 15.39 -15.27
CA THR A 169 5.34 13.95 -15.05
C THR A 169 3.85 13.60 -15.01
N SER A 170 3.51 12.34 -14.76
CA SER A 170 2.14 11.90 -14.54
C SER A 170 1.59 12.26 -13.14
N TYR A 171 2.40 12.88 -12.27
CA TYR A 171 2.05 13.20 -10.89
C TYR A 171 2.39 14.66 -10.59
N CYS A 172 1.34 15.45 -10.37
CA CYS A 172 1.34 16.82 -9.88
C CYS A 172 0.19 16.95 -8.86
#